data_AF-A0A2Z6MIM7-F1
#
_entry.id   AF-A0A2Z6MIM7-F1
#
_cell.length_a   1.000
_cell.length_b   1.000
_cell.length_c   1.000
_cell.angle_alpha   90.00
_cell.angle_beta   90.00
_cell.angle_gamma   90.00
#
_symmetry.space_group_name_H-M   'P 1'
#
loop_
_entity.id
_entity.type
_entity.pdbx_description
1 polymer ?
#
loop_
_entity_poly.entity_id
_entity_poly.type
_entity_poly.pdbx_seq_one_letter_code
_entity_poly.pdbx_strand_id
1 'polypeptide(L)'
;MFCPFKLSDEGIEMQFATNHLGHFLLTNLLLDKMKQTAKTTGIEGRIINLSSIAHRYTYCRKGIRFDKINDKKGYSKKKAYGQSKLANILHANELSRRLQEEGVNITANSVHPGNVPQGAATTCYVALHPNVKGVTG
;
A
#
# COMPACT_ATOMS: atom_id res chain seq x y z
N MET A 1 6.70 -2.79 15.16
CA MET A 1 5.97 -1.80 14.32
C MET A 1 6.80 -0.54 14.00
N PHE A 2 7.80 -0.16 14.82
CA PHE A 2 8.66 1.01 14.52
C PHE A 2 10.12 0.60 14.44
N CYS A 3 10.74 0.75 13.26
CA CYS A 3 12.11 0.31 13.04
C CYS A 3 13.10 1.48 13.15
N PRO A 4 14.35 1.25 13.63
CA PRO A 4 15.45 2.19 13.45
C PRO A 4 15.64 2.57 11.97
N PHE A 5 16.31 3.69 11.72
CA PHE A 5 16.62 4.07 10.34
C PHE A 5 17.47 2.97 9.70
N LYS A 6 16.98 2.44 8.59
CA LYS A 6 17.66 1.47 7.74
C LYS A 6 17.22 1.74 6.31
N LEU A 7 18.11 1.46 5.36
CA LEU A 7 17.78 1.46 3.94
C LEU A 7 17.49 0.02 3.48
N SER A 8 16.57 -0.14 2.53
CA SER A 8 16.43 -1.35 1.74
C SER A 8 17.64 -1.52 0.82
N ASP A 9 17.71 -2.66 0.12
CA ASP A 9 18.80 -2.95 -0.81
C ASP A 9 18.80 -1.98 -2.00
N GLU A 10 17.64 -1.40 -2.32
CA GLU A 10 17.44 -0.35 -3.32
C GLU A 10 17.75 1.07 -2.79
N GLY A 11 18.24 1.18 -1.55
CA GLY A 11 18.63 2.46 -0.97
C GLY A 11 17.47 3.33 -0.51
N ILE A 12 16.30 2.76 -0.20
CA ILE A 12 15.11 3.49 0.24
C ILE A 12 14.83 3.24 1.73
N GLU A 13 14.39 4.26 2.45
CA GLU A 13 14.00 4.14 3.86
C GLU A 13 13.05 2.95 4.08
N MET A 14 13.45 2.06 4.99
CA MET A 14 12.88 0.72 5.14
C MET A 14 11.35 0.72 5.32
N GLN A 15 10.80 1.61 6.16
CA GLN A 15 9.36 1.64 6.37
C GLN A 15 8.60 2.10 5.12
N PHE A 16 9.12 3.08 4.38
CA PHE A 16 8.53 3.51 3.12
C PHE A 16 8.66 2.45 2.02
N ALA A 17 9.84 1.83 1.92
CA ALA A 17 10.11 0.74 0.98
C ALA A 17 9.15 -0.44 1.20
N THR A 18 9.09 -0.97 2.42
CA THR A 18 8.27 -2.15 2.73
C THR A 18 6.77 -1.84 2.72
N ASN A 19 6.33 -0.76 3.38
CA ASN A 19 4.90 -0.54 3.58
C ASN A 19 4.19 0.10 2.40
N HIS A 20 4.94 0.74 1.49
CA HIS A 20 4.36 1.49 0.37
C HIS A 20 4.95 1.11 -0.98
N LEU A 21 6.26 1.28 -1.22
CA LEU A 21 6.81 1.12 -2.57
C LEU A 21 6.75 -0.32 -3.09
N GLY A 22 7.05 -1.31 -2.25
CA GLY A 22 6.91 -2.72 -2.64
C GLY A 22 5.47 -3.06 -3.03
N HIS A 23 4.49 -2.52 -2.29
CA HIS A 23 3.07 -2.72 -2.58
C HIS A 23 2.63 -1.96 -3.84
N PHE A 24 3.10 -0.72 -4.03
CA PHE A 24 2.85 0.06 -5.24
C PHE A 24 3.35 -0.68 -6.48
N LEU A 25 4.58 -1.20 -6.43
CA LEU A 25 5.14 -1.99 -7.52
C LEU A 25 4.36 -3.28 -7.76
N LEU A 26 4.07 -4.04 -6.70
CA LEU A 26 3.27 -5.28 -6.78
C LEU A 26 1.90 -5.01 -7.43
N THR A 27 1.20 -3.96 -7.00
CA THR A 27 -0.08 -3.56 -7.59
C THR A 27 0.06 -3.29 -9.08
N ASN A 28 1.05 -2.51 -9.51
CA ASN A 28 1.26 -2.22 -10.93
C ASN A 28 1.57 -3.47 -11.75
N LEU A 29 2.39 -4.38 -11.23
CA LEU A 29 2.72 -5.64 -11.92
C LEU A 29 1.51 -6.56 -12.09
N LEU A 30 0.59 -6.58 -11.12
CA LEU A 30 -0.62 -7.40 -11.18
C LEU A 30 -1.78 -6.74 -11.92
N LEU A 31 -1.73 -5.42 -12.14
CA LEU A 31 -2.89 -4.64 -12.54
C LEU A 31 -3.50 -5.10 -13.86
N ASP A 32 -2.67 -5.33 -14.88
CA ASP A 32 -3.14 -5.77 -16.20
C ASP A 32 -3.78 -7.16 -16.14
N LYS A 33 -3.24 -8.05 -15.30
CA LYS A 33 -3.82 -9.38 -15.10
C LYS A 33 -5.16 -9.30 -14.38
N MET A 34 -5.27 -8.42 -13.38
CA MET A 34 -6.54 -8.15 -12.71
C MET A 34 -7.58 -7.57 -13.67
N LYS A 35 -7.19 -6.60 -14.51
CA LYS A 35 -8.05 -6.00 -15.57
C LYS A 35 -8.58 -7.07 -16.52
N GLN A 36 -7.69 -7.93 -17.01
CA GLN A 36 -8.06 -9.06 -17.88
C GLN A 36 -9.05 -9.98 -17.17
N THR A 37 -8.76 -10.37 -15.94
CA THR A 37 -9.58 -11.30 -15.15
C THR A 37 -10.98 -10.74 -14.89
N ALA A 38 -11.07 -9.47 -14.50
CA ALA A 38 -12.34 -8.79 -14.27
C ALA A 38 -13.18 -8.73 -15.56
N LYS A 39 -12.54 -8.45 -16.70
CA LYS A 39 -13.20 -8.44 -18.01
C LYS A 39 -13.69 -9.83 -18.44
N THR A 40 -12.89 -10.87 -18.27
CA THR A 40 -13.23 -12.23 -18.72
C THR A 40 -14.25 -12.93 -17.84
N THR A 41 -14.20 -12.67 -16.52
CA THR A 41 -15.10 -13.32 -15.55
C THR A 41 -16.37 -12.52 -15.28
N GLY A 42 -16.37 -11.21 -15.58
CA GLY A 42 -17.44 -10.30 -15.17
C GLY A 42 -17.47 -9.99 -13.66
N ILE A 43 -16.53 -10.56 -12.88
CA ILE A 43 -16.45 -10.37 -11.44
C ILE A 43 -15.61 -9.12 -11.14
N GLU A 44 -16.09 -8.28 -10.22
CA GLU A 44 -15.38 -7.09 -9.76
C GLU A 44 -14.06 -7.46 -9.05
N GLY A 45 -12.95 -6.87 -9.49
CA GLY A 45 -11.68 -6.96 -8.77
C GLY A 45 -11.59 -5.94 -7.63
N ARG A 46 -10.89 -6.27 -6.54
CA ARG A 46 -10.74 -5.36 -5.39
C ARG A 46 -9.29 -5.27 -4.95
N ILE A 47 -8.80 -4.05 -4.77
CA ILE A 47 -7.46 -3.73 -4.26
C ILE A 47 -7.65 -2.98 -2.93
N ILE A 48 -7.16 -3.57 -1.83
CA ILE A 48 -7.32 -3.00 -0.48
C ILE A 48 -5.96 -2.68 0.12
N ASN A 49 -5.67 -1.39 0.31
CA ASN A 49 -4.43 -0.94 0.95
C ASN A 49 -4.63 -0.77 2.46
N LEU A 50 -3.87 -1.53 3.25
CA LEU A 50 -3.88 -1.37 4.71
C LEU A 50 -3.13 -0.10 5.14
N SER A 51 -3.87 0.81 5.76
CA SER A 51 -3.40 2.03 6.40
C SER A 51 -3.46 1.91 7.93
N SER A 52 -3.34 3.04 8.64
CA SER A 52 -3.34 3.13 10.10
C SER A 52 -3.75 4.54 10.52
N ILE A 53 -4.27 4.70 11.75
CA ILE A 53 -4.43 6.02 12.40
C ILE A 53 -3.12 6.84 12.39
N ALA A 54 -1.97 6.17 12.29
CA ALA A 54 -0.66 6.81 12.16
C ALA A 54 -0.53 7.73 10.94
N HIS A 55 -1.35 7.60 9.90
CA HIS A 55 -1.34 8.50 8.74
C HIS A 55 -1.56 9.97 9.11
N ARG A 56 -2.17 10.25 10.27
CA ARG A 56 -2.37 11.60 10.80
C ARG A 56 -1.09 12.22 11.39
N TYR A 57 -0.06 11.41 11.62
CA TYR A 57 1.18 11.80 12.29
C TYR A 57 2.40 11.64 11.36
N THR A 58 2.52 12.54 10.38
CA THR A 58 3.62 12.55 9.40
C THR A 58 4.66 13.65 9.69
N TYR A 59 5.68 13.78 8.83
CA TYR A 59 6.67 14.87 8.91
C TYR A 59 6.12 16.23 8.49
N CYS A 60 5.20 16.25 7.53
CA CYS A 60 4.69 17.47 6.93
C CYS A 60 3.17 17.42 6.83
N ARG A 61 2.51 18.50 7.21
CA ARG A 61 1.07 18.66 7.00
C ARG A 61 0.68 18.74 5.51
N LYS A 62 1.66 18.97 4.61
CA LYS A 62 1.46 19.08 3.16
C LYS A 62 1.56 17.74 2.41
N GLY A 63 1.81 16.62 3.10
CA GLY A 63 1.83 15.29 2.47
C GLY A 63 3.16 14.55 2.63
N ILE A 64 3.56 13.82 1.59
CA ILE A 64 4.78 12.98 1.57
C ILE A 64 6.01 13.83 1.26
N ARG A 65 7.07 13.66 2.04
CA ARG A 65 8.33 14.38 1.89
C ARG A 65 9.31 13.60 0.99
N PHE A 66 9.01 13.55 -0.31
CA PHE A 66 9.76 12.75 -1.29
C PHE A 66 11.25 13.14 -1.38
N ASP A 67 11.54 14.44 -1.31
CA ASP A 67 12.91 15.02 -1.35
C ASP A 67 13.81 14.55 -0.19
N LYS A 68 13.20 14.14 0.92
CA LYS A 68 13.90 13.75 2.15
C LYS A 68 13.38 12.42 2.69
N ILE A 69 13.05 11.50 1.79
CA ILE A 69 12.57 10.17 2.15
C ILE A 69 13.65 9.37 2.91
N ASN A 70 14.91 9.53 2.50
CA ASN A 70 16.08 8.85 3.06
C ASN A 70 16.87 9.70 4.08
N ASP A 71 16.29 10.80 4.57
CA ASP A 71 16.98 11.70 5.51
C ASP A 71 17.14 11.05 6.90
N LYS A 72 18.33 10.53 7.16
CA LYS A 72 18.72 9.92 8.44
C LYS A 72 18.70 10.93 9.59
N LYS A 73 19.09 12.19 9.36
CA LYS A 73 19.18 13.21 10.43
C LYS A 73 17.79 13.62 10.91
N GLY A 74 16.85 13.73 9.97
CA GLY A 74 15.45 14.04 10.26
C GLY A 74 14.57 12.84 10.58
N TYR A 75 15.13 11.63 10.73
CA TYR A 75 14.34 10.40 10.87
C TYR A 75 13.66 10.27 12.23
N SER A 76 12.35 10.08 12.21
CA SER A 76 11.52 9.71 13.35
C SER A 76 10.74 8.45 13.02
N LYS A 77 10.95 7.38 13.79
CA LYS A 77 10.34 6.07 13.54
C LYS A 77 8.82 6.13 13.37
N LYS A 78 8.15 6.95 14.21
CA LYS A 78 6.69 7.14 14.18
C LYS A 78 6.24 7.93 12.96
N LYS A 79 6.95 9.01 12.61
CA LYS A 79 6.60 9.87 11.46
C LYS A 79 6.88 9.18 10.12
N ALA A 80 7.96 8.41 10.02
CA ALA A 80 8.25 7.57 8.84
C ALA A 80 7.14 6.52 8.64
N TYR A 81 6.75 5.82 9.70
CA TYR A 81 5.61 4.91 9.66
C TYR A 81 4.34 5.61 9.21
N GLY A 82 3.99 6.73 9.85
CA GLY A 82 2.81 7.53 9.52
C GLY A 82 2.80 7.99 8.06
N GLN A 83 3.94 8.47 7.56
CA GLN A 83 4.10 8.84 6.15
C GLN A 83 3.86 7.66 5.21
N SER A 84 4.38 6.47 5.51
CA SER A 84 4.12 5.28 4.69
C SER A 84 2.64 4.90 4.67
N LYS A 85 1.92 5.06 5.80
CA LYS A 85 0.48 4.79 5.89
C LYS A 85 -0.37 5.88 5.24
N LEU A 86 0.08 7.13 5.22
CA LEU A 86 -0.52 8.19 4.40
C LEU A 86 -0.36 7.88 2.91
N ALA A 87 0.81 7.42 2.48
CA ALA A 87 1.07 7.06 1.09
C ALA A 87 0.12 5.95 0.59
N ASN A 88 -0.22 4.98 1.44
CA ASN A 88 -1.21 3.94 1.11
C ASN A 88 -2.63 4.49 0.85
N ILE A 89 -3.04 5.53 1.59
CA ILE A 89 -4.34 6.20 1.37
C ILE A 89 -4.31 6.96 0.04
N LEU A 90 -3.26 7.77 -0.18
CA LEU A 90 -3.11 8.55 -1.39
C LEU A 90 -3.04 7.65 -2.64
N HIS A 91 -2.35 6.52 -2.54
CA HIS A 91 -2.29 5.54 -3.62
C HIS A 91 -3.64 4.90 -3.92
N ALA A 92 -4.40 4.50 -2.90
CA ALA A 92 -5.74 3.94 -3.12
C ALA A 92 -6.67 4.96 -3.81
N ASN A 93 -6.64 6.22 -3.37
CA ASN A 93 -7.44 7.28 -3.97
C ASN A 93 -7.08 7.54 -5.44
N GLU A 94 -5.79 7.68 -5.73
CA GLU A 94 -5.32 7.94 -7.10
C GLU A 94 -5.54 6.73 -8.02
N LEU A 95 -5.33 5.51 -7.51
CA LEU A 95 -5.60 4.29 -8.28
C LEU A 95 -7.09 4.16 -8.58
N SER A 96 -7.95 4.44 -7.60
CA SER A 96 -9.41 4.42 -7.78
C SER A 96 -9.85 5.42 -8.86
N ARG A 97 -9.34 6.66 -8.81
CA ARG A 97 -9.59 7.69 -9.83
C ARG A 97 -9.21 7.20 -11.24
N ARG A 98 -8.00 6.65 -11.40
CA ARG A 98 -7.53 6.13 -12.70
C ARG A 98 -8.37 4.97 -13.21
N LEU A 99 -8.70 4.00 -12.36
CA LEU A 99 -9.51 2.84 -12.75
C LEU A 99 -10.93 3.23 -13.17
N GLN A 100 -11.50 4.25 -12.52
CA GLN A 100 -12.79 4.82 -12.90
C GLN A 100 -12.71 5.52 -14.27
N GLU A 101 -11.67 6.32 -14.51
CA GLU A 101 -11.45 6.98 -15.80
C GLU A 101 -11.25 5.98 -16.95
N GLU A 102 -10.62 4.84 -16.67
CA GLU A 102 -10.44 3.75 -17.63
C GLU A 102 -11.70 2.87 -17.80
N GLY A 103 -12.75 3.05 -16.98
CA GLY A 103 -13.96 2.22 -17.01
C GLY A 103 -13.73 0.75 -16.63
N VAL A 104 -12.70 0.48 -15.83
CA VAL A 104 -12.32 -0.88 -15.42
C VAL A 104 -13.18 -1.33 -14.24
N ASN A 105 -13.68 -2.58 -14.25
CA ASN A 105 -14.42 -3.18 -13.14
C ASN A 105 -13.51 -3.62 -11.97
N ILE A 106 -12.73 -2.68 -11.43
CA ILE A 106 -11.86 -2.87 -10.28
C ILE A 106 -12.00 -1.68 -9.34
N THR A 107 -12.19 -1.93 -8.05
CA THR A 107 -12.20 -0.89 -7.01
C THR A 107 -10.92 -0.90 -6.19
N ALA A 108 -10.43 0.29 -5.85
CA ALA A 108 -9.29 0.48 -4.97
C ALA A 108 -9.71 1.28 -3.73
N ASN A 109 -9.47 0.71 -2.55
CA ASN A 109 -9.84 1.31 -1.27
C ASN A 109 -8.69 1.23 -0.26
N SER A 110 -8.73 2.07 0.76
CA SER A 110 -7.81 1.97 1.90
C SER A 110 -8.58 1.81 3.20
N VAL A 111 -7.99 1.07 4.15
CA VAL A 111 -8.65 0.79 5.43
C VAL A 111 -7.66 0.86 6.59
N HIS A 112 -8.10 1.46 7.70
CA HIS A 112 -7.46 1.30 9.00
C HIS A 112 -8.28 0.29 9.81
N PRO A 113 -7.71 -0.86 10.21
CA PRO A 113 -8.47 -1.92 10.88
C PRO A 113 -8.75 -1.68 12.37
N GLY A 114 -8.47 -0.49 12.90
CA GLY A 114 -8.50 -0.24 14.34
C GLY A 114 -7.29 -0.82 15.08
N ASN A 115 -7.41 -0.96 16.39
CA ASN A 115 -6.38 -1.57 17.23
C ASN A 115 -6.55 -3.10 17.20
N VAL A 116 -5.65 -3.79 16.51
CA VAL A 116 -5.66 -5.25 16.36
C VAL A 116 -4.60 -5.86 17.30
N PRO A 117 -4.97 -6.72 18.26
CA PRO A 117 -4.05 -7.23 19.28
C PRO A 117 -3.02 -8.25 18.75
N GLN A 118 -3.27 -8.88 17.60
CA GLN A 118 -2.31 -9.76 16.92
C GLN A 118 -1.87 -9.16 15.59
N GLY A 119 -0.56 -9.28 15.32
CA GLY A 119 0.15 -8.99 14.07
C GLY A 119 -0.56 -8.12 13.03
N ALA A 120 -0.35 -6.80 13.08
CA ALA A 120 -0.64 -5.94 11.93
C ALA A 120 0.47 -6.11 10.87
N ALA A 121 0.48 -7.26 10.20
CA ALA A 121 1.21 -7.41 8.96
C ALA A 121 0.49 -6.61 7.87
N THR A 122 1.24 -5.91 7.02
CA THR A 122 0.69 -5.36 5.77
C THR A 122 0.43 -6.55 4.84
N THR A 123 -0.67 -7.26 5.06
CA THR A 123 -1.07 -8.39 4.21
C THR A 123 -1.86 -7.83 3.03
N CYS A 124 -1.30 -7.95 1.83
CA CYS A 124 -2.07 -7.74 0.61
C CYS A 124 -2.97 -8.98 0.43
N TYR A 125 -4.27 -8.82 0.69
CA TYR A 125 -5.24 -9.85 0.35
C TYR A 125 -5.58 -9.73 -1.14
N VAL A 126 -4.92 -10.52 -1.96
CA VAL A 126 -5.48 -10.87 -3.28
C VAL A 126 -6.56 -11.89 -2.99
N ALA A 127 -7.82 -11.55 -3.21
CA ALA A 127 -8.90 -12.54 -3.17
C ALA A 127 -8.65 -13.56 -4.29
N LEU A 128 -8.06 -14.68 -3.90
CA LEU A 128 -7.76 -15.80 -4.78
C LEU A 128 -9.07 -16.55 -5.09
N HIS A 129 -9.32 -16.81 -6.38
CA HIS A 129 -10.46 -17.60 -6.85
C HIS A 129 -10.54 -18.95 -6.09
N PRO A 130 -11.72 -19.52 -5.80
CA PRO A 130 -11.82 -20.79 -5.04
C PRO A 130 -10.93 -21.93 -5.57
N ASN A 131 -10.70 -21.95 -6.89
CA ASN A 131 -9.85 -22.93 -7.57
C ASN A 131 -8.34 -22.79 -7.31
N VAL A 132 -7.87 -21.71 -6.68
CA VAL A 132 -6.45 -21.50 -6.31
C VAL A 132 -6.23 -21.56 -4.80
N LYS A 133 -7.20 -22.14 -4.06
CA LYS A 133 -7.05 -22.47 -2.64
C LYS A 133 -5.86 -23.41 -2.44
N GLY A 134 -4.85 -22.96 -1.70
CA GLY A 134 -3.66 -23.77 -1.36
C GLY A 134 -2.45 -23.58 -2.28
N VAL A 135 -2.52 -22.71 -3.29
CA VAL A 135 -1.33 -22.30 -4.04
C VAL A 135 -0.59 -21.23 -3.24
N THR A 136 0.59 -21.57 -2.74
CA THR A 136 1.53 -20.61 -2.15
C THR A 136 2.66 -20.35 -3.15
N GLY A 137 3.09 -19.09 -3.24
CA GLY A 137 4.36 -18.70 -3.88
C GLY A 137 5.50 -18.72 -2.88
#